data_AF-S5ME46-F1
#
_entry.id   AF-S5ME46-F1
#
_cell.length_a   1.000
_cell.length_b   1.000
_cell.length_c   1.000
_cell.angle_alpha   90.00
_cell.angle_beta   90.00
_cell.angle_gamma   90.00
#
_symmetry.space_group_name_H-M   'P 1'
#
loop_
_entity.id
_entity.type
_entity.pdbx_description
1 polymer ?
#
loop_
_entity_poly.entity_id
_entity_poly.type
_entity_poly.pdbx_seq_one_letter_code
_entity_poly.pdbx_strand_id
1 'polypeptide(L)'
;MLKQIINTEQSNLAFTKMLNRNIHTDYKDIIYNFINQPQIKVEQKYDILFSQAIQKNCFKKVVKEMEKDFPKFYILWKLTEKISYWTNIFFSSKFESGNGLKTLQNILILKQLFLTQLRYNSNIWLKLNATQSEKIKVKKDKQNINYKLLLLIADFKDLKESLNLINEEQKTILELTLRSNNIEDYIELNNRLEINIFKYLPINILLLQSQMIKNSTKLNLKEKAKLSYSAFMQLLCIFVEENLSKKNLN
;
A
#
# COMPACT_ATOMS: atom_id res chain seq x y z
N MET A 1 -10.27 1.72 -21.03
CA MET A 1 -10.11 2.38 -19.71
C MET A 1 -8.67 2.39 -19.20
N LEU A 2 -8.10 1.35 -18.55
CA LEU A 2 -6.71 1.40 -18.04
C LEU A 2 -5.65 1.75 -19.10
N LYS A 3 -5.73 1.15 -20.30
CA LYS A 3 -4.85 1.50 -21.43
C LYS A 3 -5.05 2.93 -21.95
N GLN A 4 -6.24 3.52 -21.81
CA GLN A 4 -6.51 4.91 -22.20
C GLN A 4 -6.01 5.89 -21.12
N ILE A 5 -6.13 5.54 -19.84
CA ILE A 5 -5.58 6.31 -18.70
C ILE A 5 -4.04 6.35 -18.73
N ILE A 6 -3.41 5.31 -19.28
CA ILE A 6 -1.94 5.17 -19.37
C ILE A 6 -1.35 5.87 -20.61
N ASN A 7 -2.14 6.15 -21.65
CA ASN A 7 -1.62 6.61 -22.95
C ASN A 7 -2.00 8.05 -23.34
N THR A 8 -2.65 8.83 -22.48
CA THR A 8 -2.79 10.27 -22.71
C THR A 8 -1.63 10.99 -22.02
N GLU A 9 -0.82 11.72 -22.79
CA GLU A 9 0.40 12.48 -22.41
C GLU A 9 0.17 13.63 -21.39
N GLN A 10 -0.84 13.53 -20.55
CA GLN A 10 -1.08 14.44 -19.45
C GLN A 10 -1.32 13.62 -18.18
N SER A 11 -0.21 13.35 -17.47
CA SER A 11 -0.01 13.51 -16.01
C SER A 11 -1.25 13.67 -15.10
N ASN A 12 -2.28 12.85 -15.26
CA ASN A 12 -3.54 12.93 -14.49
C ASN A 12 -3.63 11.95 -13.31
N LEU A 13 -2.55 11.26 -12.96
CA LEU A 13 -2.49 10.50 -11.71
C LEU A 13 -1.85 11.41 -10.64
N ALA A 14 -2.47 11.55 -9.46
CA ALA A 14 -1.92 12.37 -8.39
C ALA A 14 -0.50 11.93 -8.00
N PHE A 15 -0.20 10.64 -8.15
CA PHE A 15 1.14 10.06 -8.09
C PHE A 15 2.14 10.69 -9.06
N THR A 16 1.81 10.81 -10.35
CA THR A 16 2.70 11.41 -11.35
C THR A 16 2.85 12.91 -11.11
N LYS A 17 1.86 13.59 -10.53
CA LYS A 17 1.99 15.00 -10.10
C LYS A 17 2.82 15.17 -8.82
N MET A 18 2.72 14.26 -7.86
CA MET A 18 3.54 14.27 -6.63
C MET A 18 5.01 13.97 -6.94
N LEU A 19 5.27 13.02 -7.85
CA LEU A 19 6.62 12.52 -8.12
C LEU A 19 7.37 13.32 -9.19
N ASN A 20 6.67 13.94 -10.15
CA ASN A 20 7.30 14.77 -11.18
C ASN A 20 7.45 16.23 -10.75
N ARG A 21 7.80 16.50 -9.48
CA ARG A 21 8.11 17.88 -9.07
C ARG A 21 9.40 18.38 -9.69
N ASN A 22 10.42 17.52 -9.86
CA ASN A 22 11.74 17.91 -10.39
C ASN A 22 12.38 16.88 -11.37
N ILE A 23 11.95 15.61 -11.40
CA ILE A 23 12.53 14.55 -12.27
C ILE A 23 11.42 13.66 -12.81
N HIS A 24 11.33 13.49 -14.14
CA HIS A 24 10.37 12.57 -14.75
C HIS A 24 10.85 11.13 -14.58
N THR A 25 10.23 10.38 -13.68
CA THR A 25 10.49 8.94 -13.52
C THR A 25 9.29 8.16 -14.06
N ASP A 26 9.51 7.30 -15.06
CA ASP A 26 8.44 6.45 -15.62
C ASP A 26 8.14 5.27 -14.69
N TYR A 27 7.00 5.31 -13.99
CA TYR A 27 6.54 4.27 -13.09
C TYR A 27 5.62 3.24 -13.76
N LYS A 28 5.41 3.29 -15.08
CA LYS A 28 4.45 2.44 -15.81
C LYS A 28 4.71 0.96 -15.59
N ASP A 29 5.96 0.53 -15.61
CA ASP A 29 6.34 -0.87 -15.39
C ASP A 29 6.12 -1.31 -13.93
N ILE A 30 6.37 -0.43 -12.95
CA ILE A 30 6.13 -0.71 -11.53
C ILE A 30 4.62 -0.83 -11.27
N ILE A 31 3.84 0.13 -11.80
CA ILE A 31 2.37 0.13 -11.72
C ILE A 31 1.79 -1.14 -12.36
N TYR A 32 2.27 -1.50 -13.56
CA TYR A 32 1.79 -2.68 -14.26
C TYR A 32 2.10 -3.98 -13.50
N ASN A 33 3.30 -4.10 -12.92
CA ASN A 33 3.67 -5.27 -12.12
C ASN A 33 2.87 -5.37 -10.82
N PHE A 34 2.57 -4.23 -10.17
CA PHE A 34 1.75 -4.19 -8.96
C PHE A 34 0.30 -4.62 -9.20
N ILE A 35 -0.32 -4.06 -10.24
CA ILE A 35 -1.69 -4.41 -10.66
C ILE A 35 -1.77 -5.92 -10.91
N ASN A 36 -0.80 -6.49 -11.63
CA ASN A 36 -0.85 -7.89 -12.03
C ASN A 36 -0.35 -8.87 -10.95
N GLN A 37 -0.06 -8.42 -9.74
CA GLN A 37 0.44 -9.30 -8.69
C GLN A 37 -0.70 -10.19 -8.14
N PRO A 38 -0.58 -11.54 -8.20
CA PRO A 38 -1.62 -12.46 -7.72
C PRO A 38 -1.80 -12.32 -6.20
N GLN A 39 -3.04 -12.33 -5.72
CA GLN A 39 -3.35 -12.35 -4.29
C GLN A 39 -2.92 -13.67 -3.64
N ILE A 40 -2.57 -13.61 -2.36
CA ILE A 40 -2.42 -14.82 -1.52
C ILE A 40 -3.79 -15.23 -0.95
N LYS A 41 -3.96 -16.50 -0.55
CA LYS A 41 -5.27 -17.00 -0.06
C LYS A 41 -5.87 -16.17 1.07
N VAL A 42 -5.07 -15.74 2.04
CA VAL A 42 -5.55 -14.90 3.15
C VAL A 42 -5.97 -13.49 2.68
N GLU A 43 -5.24 -12.90 1.72
CA GLU A 43 -5.59 -11.60 1.12
C GLU A 43 -6.96 -11.69 0.43
N GLN A 44 -7.18 -12.72 -0.39
CA GLN A 44 -8.46 -12.93 -1.09
C GLN A 44 -9.63 -13.17 -0.13
N LYS A 45 -9.40 -13.95 0.94
CA LYS A 45 -10.41 -14.19 1.98
C LYS A 45 -10.93 -12.86 2.53
N TYR A 46 -10.02 -11.99 2.96
CA TYR A 46 -10.40 -10.70 3.55
C TYR A 46 -10.91 -9.70 2.52
N ASP A 47 -10.40 -9.72 1.29
CA ASP A 47 -10.91 -8.90 0.20
C ASP A 47 -12.42 -9.17 -0.05
N ILE A 48 -12.82 -10.45 -0.08
CA ILE A 48 -14.21 -10.86 -0.22
C ILE A 48 -15.04 -10.45 1.00
N LEU A 49 -14.55 -10.73 2.22
CA LEU A 49 -15.25 -10.38 3.46
C LEU A 49 -15.53 -8.88 3.56
N PHE A 50 -14.53 -8.03 3.29
CA PHE A 50 -14.71 -6.59 3.29
C PHE A 50 -15.65 -6.11 2.19
N SER A 51 -15.57 -6.67 0.99
CA SER A 51 -16.49 -6.29 -0.11
C SER A 51 -17.95 -6.56 0.25
N GLN A 52 -18.22 -7.71 0.86
CA GLN A 52 -19.57 -8.04 1.36
C GLN A 52 -19.99 -7.15 2.52
N ALA A 53 -19.08 -6.86 3.45
CA ALA A 53 -19.36 -6.03 4.61
C ALA A 53 -19.66 -4.58 4.21
N ILE A 54 -18.89 -4.01 3.28
CA ILE A 54 -19.11 -2.66 2.74
C ILE A 54 -20.45 -2.60 2.02
N GLN A 55 -20.73 -3.55 1.11
CA GLN A 55 -21.98 -3.55 0.34
C GLN A 55 -23.24 -3.62 1.23
N LYS A 56 -23.16 -4.36 2.34
CA LYS A 56 -24.29 -4.59 3.26
C LYS A 56 -24.26 -3.68 4.50
N ASN A 57 -23.25 -2.82 4.62
CA ASN A 57 -22.91 -2.11 5.84
C ASN A 57 -22.96 -2.97 7.12
N CYS A 58 -22.34 -4.16 7.09
CA CYS A 58 -22.38 -5.13 8.19
C CYS A 58 -21.06 -5.88 8.36
N PHE A 59 -20.34 -5.58 9.45
CA PHE A 59 -18.97 -6.06 9.67
C PHE A 59 -18.87 -7.29 10.60
N LYS A 60 -19.99 -7.84 11.09
CA LYS A 60 -19.99 -8.98 12.04
C LYS A 60 -19.15 -10.17 11.57
N LYS A 61 -19.23 -10.52 10.29
CA LYS A 61 -18.44 -11.63 9.71
C LYS A 61 -16.95 -11.31 9.64
N VAL A 62 -16.59 -10.08 9.30
CA VAL A 62 -15.19 -9.63 9.26
C VAL A 62 -14.57 -9.72 10.66
N VAL A 63 -15.28 -9.18 11.67
CA VAL A 63 -14.86 -9.19 13.08
C VAL A 63 -14.65 -10.62 13.59
N LYS A 64 -15.63 -11.51 13.37
CA LYS A 64 -15.52 -12.92 13.79
C LYS A 64 -14.28 -13.62 13.22
N GLU A 65 -13.98 -13.41 11.93
CA GLU A 65 -12.79 -14.00 11.31
C GLU A 65 -11.50 -13.33 11.80
N MET A 66 -11.51 -12.01 12.07
CA MET A 66 -10.39 -11.28 12.70
C MET A 66 -10.05 -11.80 14.10
N GLU A 67 -11.05 -12.08 14.94
CA GLU A 67 -10.83 -12.65 16.28
C GLU A 67 -10.16 -14.01 16.22
N LYS A 68 -10.51 -14.81 15.19
CA LYS A 68 -9.93 -16.12 14.98
C LYS A 68 -8.50 -16.06 14.45
N ASP A 69 -8.28 -15.30 13.37
CA ASP A 69 -7.00 -15.33 12.65
C ASP A 69 -5.97 -14.36 13.25
N PHE A 70 -6.41 -13.21 13.77
CA PHE A 70 -5.55 -12.10 14.18
C PHE A 70 -5.97 -11.45 15.52
N PRO A 71 -6.19 -12.22 16.61
CA PRO A 71 -6.76 -11.70 17.86
C PRO A 71 -5.96 -10.56 18.49
N LYS A 72 -4.63 -10.54 18.30
CA LYS A 72 -3.72 -9.57 18.93
C LYS A 72 -3.13 -8.56 17.93
N PHE A 73 -3.59 -8.53 16.68
CA PHE A 73 -2.97 -7.70 15.64
C PHE A 73 -3.61 -6.31 15.57
N TYR A 74 -3.16 -5.43 16.47
CA TYR A 74 -3.71 -4.08 16.68
C TYR A 74 -3.94 -3.28 15.40
N ILE A 75 -2.97 -3.27 14.48
CA ILE A 75 -3.04 -2.48 13.24
C ILE A 75 -4.20 -2.92 12.34
N LEU A 76 -4.40 -4.22 12.17
CA LEU A 76 -5.50 -4.76 11.35
C LEU A 76 -6.85 -4.44 11.99
N TRP A 77 -6.95 -4.49 13.33
CA TRP A 77 -8.14 -4.09 14.07
C TRP A 77 -8.47 -2.61 13.87
N LYS A 78 -7.49 -1.71 14.00
CA LYS A 78 -7.69 -0.28 13.76
C LYS A 78 -8.07 0.06 12.32
N LEU A 79 -7.49 -0.63 11.36
CA LEU A 79 -7.91 -0.47 9.97
C LEU A 79 -9.37 -0.93 9.78
N THR A 80 -9.75 -2.06 10.40
CA THR A 80 -11.13 -2.57 10.36
C THR A 80 -12.13 -1.59 10.99
N GLU A 81 -11.82 -1.03 12.16
CA GLU A 81 -12.63 0.00 12.82
C GLU A 81 -12.84 1.22 11.91
N LYS A 82 -11.76 1.75 11.32
CA LYS A 82 -11.84 2.90 10.41
C LYS A 82 -12.65 2.59 9.15
N ILE A 83 -12.47 1.42 8.55
CA ILE A 83 -13.27 0.99 7.38
C ILE A 83 -14.76 0.95 7.76
N SER A 84 -15.09 0.37 8.91
CA SER A 84 -16.47 0.31 9.38
C SER A 84 -17.05 1.68 9.65
N TYR A 85 -16.30 2.58 10.29
CA TYR A 85 -16.71 3.95 10.57
C TYR A 85 -17.06 4.71 9.27
N TRP A 86 -16.14 4.71 8.30
CA TRP A 86 -16.36 5.40 7.03
C TRP A 86 -17.48 4.77 6.20
N THR A 87 -17.65 3.45 6.28
CA THR A 87 -18.78 2.76 5.63
C THR A 87 -20.10 3.20 6.25
N ASN A 88 -20.19 3.26 7.58
CA ASN A 88 -21.39 3.74 8.26
C ASN A 88 -21.72 5.19 7.88
N ILE A 89 -20.71 6.07 7.86
CA ILE A 89 -20.87 7.45 7.36
C ILE A 89 -21.43 7.40 5.94
N PHE A 90 -20.85 6.58 5.06
CA PHE A 90 -21.27 6.53 3.67
C PHE A 90 -22.73 6.14 3.47
N PHE A 91 -23.25 5.20 4.26
CA PHE A 91 -24.66 4.81 4.18
C PHE A 91 -25.61 5.74 4.96
N SER A 92 -25.10 6.50 5.94
CA SER A 92 -25.91 7.40 6.77
C SER A 92 -26.02 8.83 6.23
N SER A 93 -25.09 9.27 5.38
CA SER A 93 -25.04 10.64 4.88
C SER A 93 -25.93 10.87 3.65
N LYS A 94 -26.68 11.99 3.66
CA LYS A 94 -27.15 12.63 2.43
C LYS A 94 -25.98 13.44 1.87
N PHE A 95 -25.27 12.89 0.89
CA PHE A 95 -24.11 13.56 0.34
C PHE A 95 -24.49 14.77 -0.51
N GLU A 96 -23.92 15.93 -0.19
CA GLU A 96 -23.75 17.01 -1.17
C GLU A 96 -22.84 16.52 -2.31
N SER A 97 -23.00 17.11 -3.51
CA SER A 97 -22.33 16.64 -4.74
C SER A 97 -20.83 16.43 -4.54
N GLY A 98 -20.36 15.18 -4.72
CA GLY A 98 -18.93 14.81 -4.70
C GLY A 98 -18.38 14.28 -3.36
N ASN A 99 -19.01 14.55 -2.22
CA ASN A 99 -18.51 14.09 -0.91
C ASN A 99 -18.63 12.57 -0.71
N GLY A 100 -19.62 11.94 -1.35
CA GLY A 100 -19.77 10.48 -1.33
C GLY A 100 -18.63 9.74 -2.03
N LEU A 101 -18.14 10.27 -3.15
CA LEU A 101 -17.03 9.66 -3.90
C LEU A 101 -15.73 9.69 -3.07
N LYS A 102 -15.45 10.80 -2.40
CA LYS A 102 -14.27 10.93 -1.51
C LYS A 102 -14.33 9.93 -0.36
N THR A 103 -15.49 9.80 0.27
CA THR A 103 -15.70 8.83 1.35
C THR A 103 -15.49 7.40 0.87
N LEU A 104 -16.03 7.05 -0.31
CA LEU A 104 -15.83 5.73 -0.92
C LEU A 104 -14.35 5.47 -1.25
N GLN A 105 -13.63 6.46 -1.77
CA GLN A 105 -12.19 6.35 -2.00
C GLN A 105 -11.43 6.06 -0.70
N ASN A 106 -11.77 6.73 0.40
CA ASN A 106 -11.15 6.48 1.72
C ASN A 106 -11.36 5.04 2.19
N ILE A 107 -12.58 4.52 2.06
CA ILE A 107 -12.92 3.13 2.40
C ILE A 107 -12.04 2.16 1.61
N LEU A 108 -11.92 2.38 0.29
CA LEU A 108 -11.14 1.52 -0.59
C LEU A 108 -9.64 1.58 -0.30
N ILE A 109 -9.10 2.77 0.01
CA ILE A 109 -7.70 2.95 0.41
C ILE A 109 -7.41 2.20 1.71
N LEU A 110 -8.25 2.36 2.73
CA LEU A 110 -8.09 1.68 4.01
C LEU A 110 -8.18 0.17 3.88
N LYS A 111 -9.12 -0.33 3.07
CA LYS A 111 -9.22 -1.75 2.73
C LYS A 111 -7.92 -2.23 2.07
N GLN A 112 -7.40 -1.48 1.11
CA GLN A 112 -6.18 -1.88 0.42
C GLN A 112 -4.95 -1.82 1.35
N LEU A 113 -4.88 -0.88 2.29
CA LEU A 113 -3.86 -0.86 3.34
C LEU A 113 -3.94 -2.10 4.23
N PHE A 114 -5.14 -2.53 4.61
CA PHE A 114 -5.34 -3.77 5.36
C PHE A 114 -4.80 -4.98 4.59
N LEU A 115 -5.13 -5.10 3.30
CA LEU A 115 -4.63 -6.17 2.44
C LEU A 115 -3.10 -6.12 2.28
N THR A 116 -2.53 -4.92 2.20
CA THR A 116 -1.08 -4.72 2.16
C THR A 116 -0.42 -5.16 3.47
N GLN A 117 -1.01 -4.90 4.64
CA GLN A 117 -0.52 -5.39 5.92
C GLN A 117 -0.46 -6.92 5.93
N LEU A 118 -1.54 -7.61 5.55
CA LEU A 118 -1.56 -9.08 5.42
C LEU A 118 -0.44 -9.61 4.52
N ARG A 119 -0.11 -8.86 3.46
CA ARG A 119 0.82 -9.27 2.42
C ARG A 119 2.25 -8.85 2.66
N TYR A 120 2.57 -7.81 3.43
CA TYR A 120 3.95 -7.32 3.50
C TYR A 120 4.45 -7.13 4.93
N ASN A 121 3.59 -7.29 5.93
CA ASN A 121 4.03 -7.27 7.31
C ASN A 121 4.61 -8.63 7.70
N SER A 122 5.92 -8.66 7.99
CA SER A 122 6.64 -9.87 8.40
C SER A 122 6.06 -10.50 9.68
N ASN A 123 5.55 -9.69 10.61
CA ASN A 123 4.94 -10.17 11.86
C ASN A 123 3.66 -10.98 11.61
N ILE A 124 2.99 -10.77 10.46
CA ILE A 124 1.86 -11.58 10.01
C ILE A 124 2.37 -12.83 9.33
N TRP A 125 3.29 -12.68 8.37
CA TRP A 125 3.80 -13.79 7.56
C TRP A 125 4.39 -14.92 8.37
N LEU A 126 5.16 -14.61 9.41
CA LEU A 126 5.75 -15.61 10.30
C LEU A 126 4.68 -16.44 11.06
N LYS A 127 3.43 -16.00 11.07
CA LYS A 127 2.29 -16.67 11.73
C LYS A 127 1.34 -17.35 10.74
N LEU A 128 1.49 -17.10 9.43
CA LEU A 128 0.65 -17.72 8.41
C LEU A 128 1.11 -19.16 8.17
N ASN A 129 0.15 -20.07 8.00
CA ASN A 129 0.44 -21.42 7.56
C ASN A 129 0.68 -21.48 6.04
N ALA A 130 1.25 -22.62 5.58
CA ALA A 130 1.56 -22.83 4.17
C ALA A 130 0.35 -22.56 3.27
N THR A 131 -0.82 -23.08 3.63
CA THR A 131 -2.07 -22.89 2.87
C THR A 131 -2.46 -21.41 2.75
N GLN A 132 -2.33 -20.61 3.80
CA GLN A 132 -2.66 -19.18 3.77
C GLN A 132 -1.70 -18.37 2.87
N SER A 133 -0.45 -18.80 2.79
CA SER A 133 0.61 -18.16 1.98
C SER A 133 0.54 -18.50 0.48
N GLU A 134 -0.24 -19.52 0.11
CA GLU A 134 -0.36 -19.96 -1.29
C GLU A 134 -0.89 -18.82 -2.18
N LYS A 135 -0.17 -18.60 -3.30
CA LYS A 135 -0.60 -17.66 -4.34
C LYS A 135 -1.77 -18.25 -5.11
N ILE A 136 -2.80 -17.44 -5.31
CA ILE A 136 -3.95 -17.84 -6.11
C ILE A 136 -3.58 -17.75 -7.59
N LYS A 137 -3.92 -18.81 -8.35
CA LYS A 137 -3.85 -18.77 -9.81
C LYS A 137 -4.87 -17.76 -10.32
N VAL A 138 -4.40 -16.63 -10.82
CA VAL A 138 -5.26 -15.62 -11.45
C VAL A 138 -5.75 -16.19 -12.78
N LYS A 139 -7.02 -16.59 -12.84
CA LYS A 139 -7.70 -16.67 -14.14
C LYS A 139 -7.77 -15.23 -14.66
N LYS A 140 -7.45 -15.00 -15.94
CA LYS A 140 -7.46 -13.66 -16.57
C LYS A 140 -8.88 -13.11 -16.61
N ASP A 141 -9.40 -12.66 -15.47
CA ASP A 141 -10.68 -11.99 -15.39
C ASP A 141 -10.46 -10.51 -15.65
N LYS A 142 -10.85 -10.07 -16.85
CA LYS A 142 -10.64 -8.70 -17.34
C LYS A 142 -11.58 -7.67 -16.69
N GLN A 143 -12.55 -8.11 -15.89
CA GLN A 143 -13.65 -7.27 -15.41
C GLN A 143 -13.47 -6.72 -13.98
N ASN A 144 -12.55 -7.27 -13.18
CA ASN A 144 -12.37 -6.78 -11.81
C ASN A 144 -11.53 -5.50 -11.78
N ILE A 145 -12.09 -4.44 -11.22
CA ILE A 145 -11.38 -3.18 -10.96
C ILE A 145 -10.23 -3.47 -10.01
N ASN A 146 -9.01 -3.13 -10.43
CA ASN A 146 -7.84 -3.36 -9.61
C ASN A 146 -7.63 -2.22 -8.61
N TYR A 147 -8.23 -2.36 -7.43
CA TYR A 147 -8.16 -1.37 -6.35
C TYR A 147 -6.74 -1.16 -5.80
N LYS A 148 -5.77 -2.02 -6.13
CA LYS A 148 -4.36 -1.81 -5.80
C LYS A 148 -3.88 -0.46 -6.32
N LEU A 149 -4.28 -0.10 -7.54
CA LEU A 149 -3.94 1.16 -8.18
C LEU A 149 -4.34 2.40 -7.35
N LEU A 150 -5.38 2.29 -6.51
CA LEU A 150 -5.81 3.40 -5.65
C LEU A 150 -4.75 3.76 -4.59
N LEU A 151 -3.95 2.82 -4.09
CA LEU A 151 -2.84 3.16 -3.18
C LEU A 151 -1.74 3.97 -3.86
N LEU A 152 -1.56 3.77 -5.17
CA LEU A 152 -0.59 4.54 -5.93
C LEU A 152 -1.15 5.90 -6.30
N ILE A 153 -2.44 6.00 -6.67
CA ILE A 153 -3.05 7.25 -7.13
C ILE A 153 -3.56 8.13 -5.97
N ALA A 154 -3.71 7.60 -4.77
CA ALA A 154 -4.21 8.36 -3.63
C ALA A 154 -3.29 9.56 -3.32
N ASP A 155 -3.84 10.77 -3.39
CA ASP A 155 -3.19 11.92 -2.77
C ASP A 155 -3.39 11.82 -1.25
N PHE A 156 -2.31 11.47 -0.55
CA PHE A 156 -2.33 11.36 0.90
C PHE A 156 -2.62 12.69 1.60
N LYS A 157 -2.68 13.83 0.89
CA LYS A 157 -3.07 15.15 1.42
C LYS A 157 -4.59 15.37 1.45
N ASP A 158 -5.33 14.73 0.55
CA ASP A 158 -6.81 14.83 0.50
C ASP A 158 -7.50 13.91 1.53
N LEU A 159 -6.73 13.08 2.20
CA LEU A 159 -7.23 12.10 3.15
C LEU A 159 -7.69 12.69 4.48
N LYS A 160 -7.75 14.03 4.67
CA LYS A 160 -8.48 14.77 5.73
C LYS A 160 -8.35 14.30 7.19
N GLU A 161 -9.04 13.20 7.45
CA GLU A 161 -9.33 12.60 8.76
C GLU A 161 -8.75 11.16 8.88
N SER A 162 -8.31 10.57 7.76
CA SER A 162 -7.58 9.28 7.68
C SER A 162 -6.06 9.42 7.93
N LEU A 163 -5.59 10.62 8.29
CA LEU A 163 -4.61 11.35 7.47
C LEU A 163 -3.22 11.58 8.07
N ASN A 164 -2.90 10.91 9.18
CA ASN A 164 -1.52 10.77 9.67
C ASN A 164 -1.07 9.30 9.64
N LEU A 165 -1.28 8.60 8.53
CA LEU A 165 -0.69 7.26 8.37
C LEU A 165 0.77 7.33 7.94
N ILE A 166 1.16 8.38 7.21
CA ILE A 166 2.50 8.61 6.68
C ILE A 166 2.79 10.12 6.72
N ASN A 167 3.86 10.55 7.39
CA ASN A 167 4.29 11.95 7.44
C ASN A 167 5.10 12.36 6.19
N GLU A 168 5.45 13.64 6.04
CA GLU A 168 6.18 14.12 4.83
C GLU A 168 7.59 13.53 4.69
N GLU A 169 8.30 13.28 5.79
CA GLU A 169 9.62 12.62 5.78
C GLU A 169 9.51 11.18 5.26
N GLN A 170 8.56 10.42 5.81
CA GLN A 170 8.25 9.05 5.41
C GLN A 170 7.78 8.99 3.94
N LYS A 171 7.00 9.98 3.48
CA LYS A 171 6.66 10.10 2.05
C LYS A 171 7.92 10.26 1.22
N THR A 172 8.82 11.15 1.61
CA THR A 172 10.09 11.39 0.90
C THR A 172 10.94 10.11 0.80
N ILE A 173 10.98 9.31 1.87
CA ILE A 173 11.66 8.00 1.91
C ILE A 173 10.98 6.99 0.97
N LEU A 174 9.65 6.88 1.02
CA LEU A 174 8.88 5.99 0.14
C LEU A 174 9.09 6.34 -1.33
N GLU A 175 9.08 7.63 -1.66
CA GLU A 175 9.37 8.09 -3.00
C GLU A 175 10.80 7.68 -3.40
N LEU A 176 11.83 7.95 -2.59
CA LEU A 176 13.21 7.54 -2.87
C LEU A 176 13.31 6.03 -3.17
N THR A 177 12.58 5.22 -2.39
CA THR A 177 12.54 3.75 -2.55
C THR A 177 12.08 3.30 -3.93
N LEU A 178 11.19 4.06 -4.56
CA LEU A 178 10.69 3.74 -5.90
C LEU A 178 11.58 4.23 -7.03
N ARG A 179 12.30 5.35 -6.83
CA ARG A 179 13.16 5.99 -7.87
C ARG A 179 14.60 5.51 -7.84
N SER A 180 15.15 5.16 -6.68
CA SER A 180 16.57 4.83 -6.53
C SER A 180 16.84 3.55 -5.76
N ASN A 181 17.92 2.89 -6.19
CA ASN A 181 18.56 1.77 -5.51
C ASN A 181 20.08 1.97 -5.34
N ASN A 182 20.56 3.21 -5.46
CA ASN A 182 21.94 3.59 -5.20
C ASN A 182 22.08 4.06 -3.75
N ILE A 183 23.14 3.65 -3.06
CA ILE A 183 23.32 3.96 -1.64
C ILE A 183 23.57 5.46 -1.39
N GLU A 184 24.21 6.12 -2.34
CA GLU A 184 24.57 7.54 -2.29
C GLU A 184 23.33 8.43 -2.13
N ASP A 185 22.25 8.14 -2.89
CA ASP A 185 21.00 8.90 -2.80
C ASP A 185 20.32 8.76 -1.43
N TYR A 186 20.51 7.61 -0.77
CA TYR A 186 19.98 7.36 0.58
C TYR A 186 20.83 8.07 1.64
N ILE A 187 22.15 8.09 1.47
CA ILE A 187 23.05 8.86 2.35
C ILE A 187 22.69 10.36 2.27
N GLU A 188 22.50 10.89 1.06
CA GLU A 188 22.08 12.28 0.87
C GLU A 188 20.75 12.56 1.58
N LEU A 189 19.75 11.69 1.39
CA LEU A 189 18.46 11.87 2.04
C LEU A 189 18.55 11.77 3.57
N ASN A 190 19.34 10.84 4.10
CA ASN A 190 19.58 10.66 5.53
C ASN A 190 20.15 11.93 6.16
N ASN A 191 21.13 12.55 5.49
CA ASN A 191 21.75 13.79 5.94
C ASN A 191 20.77 14.96 5.85
N ARG A 192 19.97 15.05 4.78
CA ARG A 192 19.00 16.13 4.57
C ARG A 192 17.85 16.11 5.57
N LEU A 193 17.35 14.92 5.92
CA LEU A 193 16.22 14.78 6.84
C LEU A 193 16.65 14.74 8.31
N GLU A 194 17.95 14.65 8.61
CA GLU A 194 18.48 14.52 9.98
C GLU A 194 17.88 13.34 10.77
N ILE A 195 17.42 12.30 10.08
CA ILE A 195 16.90 11.05 10.67
C ILE A 195 17.79 9.87 10.26
N ASN A 196 17.87 8.85 11.12
CA ASN A 196 18.48 7.58 10.75
C ASN A 196 17.51 6.76 9.87
N ILE A 197 17.62 6.86 8.54
CA ILE A 197 16.80 6.05 7.62
C ILE A 197 17.28 4.59 7.57
N PHE A 198 18.55 4.33 7.84
CA PHE A 198 19.14 2.99 7.80
C PHE A 198 18.69 2.10 8.97
N LYS A 199 17.91 2.64 9.92
CA LYS A 199 17.20 1.82 10.91
C LYS A 199 16.15 0.90 10.27
N TYR A 200 15.66 1.23 9.06
CA TYR A 200 14.64 0.44 8.39
C TYR A 200 15.25 -0.72 7.61
N LEU A 201 15.03 -1.95 8.09
CA LEU A 201 15.52 -3.18 7.45
C LEU A 201 15.17 -3.30 5.95
N PRO A 202 13.96 -2.92 5.47
CA PRO A 202 13.66 -3.00 4.04
C PRO A 202 14.60 -2.15 3.15
N ILE A 203 15.11 -1.02 3.65
CA ILE A 203 16.08 -0.18 2.93
C ILE A 203 17.42 -0.91 2.84
N ASN A 204 17.90 -1.47 3.95
CA ASN A 204 19.17 -2.21 3.98
C ASN A 204 19.13 -3.42 3.05
N ILE A 205 18.03 -4.18 3.05
CA ILE A 205 17.83 -5.33 2.15
C ILE A 205 17.79 -4.88 0.69
N LEU A 206 17.05 -3.82 0.36
CA LEU A 206 16.98 -3.26 -0.99
C LEU A 206 18.37 -2.89 -1.52
N LEU A 207 19.16 -2.18 -0.72
CA LEU A 207 20.50 -1.73 -1.09
C LEU A 207 21.47 -2.90 -1.23
N LEU A 208 21.47 -3.83 -0.26
CA LEU A 208 22.31 -5.03 -0.31
C LEU A 208 22.00 -5.89 -1.53
N GLN A 209 20.73 -6.20 -1.76
CA GLN A 209 20.32 -6.98 -2.93
C GLN A 209 20.68 -6.24 -4.21
N SER A 210 20.48 -4.93 -4.27
CA SER A 210 20.90 -4.14 -5.44
C SER A 210 22.41 -4.21 -5.70
N GLN A 211 23.24 -4.19 -4.66
CA GLN A 211 24.70 -4.34 -4.78
C GLN A 211 25.11 -5.76 -5.20
N MET A 212 24.57 -6.79 -4.54
CA MET A 212 24.84 -8.18 -4.91
C MET A 212 24.51 -8.44 -6.37
N ILE A 213 23.42 -7.84 -6.87
CA ILE A 213 22.99 -8.06 -8.23
C ILE A 213 23.80 -7.22 -9.25
N LYS A 214 24.26 -6.01 -8.91
CA LYS A 214 25.25 -5.27 -9.72
C LYS A 214 26.49 -6.14 -9.98
N ASN A 215 26.88 -6.97 -9.01
CA ASN A 215 28.06 -7.82 -9.09
C ASN A 215 27.81 -9.15 -9.82
N SER A 216 26.57 -9.67 -9.88
CA SER A 216 26.30 -11.03 -10.35
C SER A 216 25.79 -11.14 -11.79
N THR A 217 25.09 -10.13 -12.34
CA THR A 217 24.70 -9.95 -13.77
C THR A 217 23.67 -8.81 -13.86
N LYS A 218 23.58 -8.09 -15.00
CA LYS A 218 22.57 -7.04 -15.25
C LYS A 218 21.15 -7.53 -14.92
N LEU A 219 20.48 -6.91 -13.94
CA LEU A 219 19.05 -7.11 -13.70
C LEU A 219 18.25 -6.88 -14.97
N ASN A 220 17.33 -7.80 -15.23
CA ASN A 220 16.16 -7.43 -16.01
C ASN A 220 15.43 -6.31 -15.24
N LEU A 221 15.10 -5.20 -15.90
CA LEU A 221 14.39 -4.04 -15.31
C LEU A 221 13.20 -4.46 -14.43
N LYS A 222 12.54 -5.57 -14.78
CA LYS A 222 11.45 -6.19 -14.04
C LYS A 222 11.79 -6.62 -12.62
N GLU A 223 12.98 -7.17 -12.40
CA GLU A 223 13.40 -7.66 -11.08
C GLU A 223 13.80 -6.50 -10.16
N LYS A 224 14.45 -5.48 -10.71
CA LYS A 224 14.70 -4.21 -10.01
C LYS A 224 13.37 -3.57 -9.57
N ALA A 225 12.39 -3.48 -10.48
CA ALA A 225 11.07 -2.95 -10.18
C ALA A 225 10.35 -3.75 -9.07
N LYS A 226 10.43 -5.10 -9.08
CA LYS A 226 9.86 -5.94 -8.02
C LYS A 226 10.50 -5.67 -6.66
N LEU A 227 11.83 -5.51 -6.64
CA LEU A 227 12.59 -5.27 -5.42
C LEU A 227 12.22 -3.91 -4.79
N SER A 228 12.28 -2.83 -5.58
CA SER A 228 11.85 -1.49 -5.14
C SER A 228 10.41 -1.48 -4.64
N TYR A 229 9.51 -2.14 -5.37
CA TYR A 229 8.11 -2.21 -5.01
C TYR A 229 7.86 -3.02 -3.71
N SER A 230 8.57 -4.13 -3.51
CA SER A 230 8.48 -4.90 -2.27
C SER A 230 8.99 -4.09 -1.07
N ALA A 231 10.12 -3.40 -1.24
CA ALA A 231 10.68 -2.53 -0.20
C ALA A 231 9.71 -1.38 0.13
N PHE A 232 9.13 -0.74 -0.87
CA PHE A 232 8.11 0.30 -0.71
C PHE A 232 6.92 -0.19 0.13
N MET A 233 6.37 -1.37 -0.18
CA MET A 233 5.21 -1.88 0.55
C MET A 233 5.54 -2.27 2.00
N GLN A 234 6.74 -2.82 2.24
CA GLN A 234 7.19 -3.13 3.60
C GLN A 234 7.38 -1.85 4.42
N LEU A 235 8.00 -0.81 3.84
CA LEU A 235 8.14 0.51 4.48
C LEU A 235 6.77 1.15 4.75
N LEU A 236 5.85 1.06 3.79
CA LEU A 236 4.49 1.54 3.98
C LEU A 236 3.81 0.84 5.17
N CYS A 237 4.00 -0.48 5.31
CA CYS A 237 3.47 -1.21 6.46
C CYS A 237 4.06 -0.71 7.79
N ILE A 238 5.39 -0.54 7.84
CA ILE A 238 6.11 -0.05 9.03
C ILE A 238 5.63 1.34 9.41
N PHE A 239 5.53 2.26 8.45
CA PHE A 239 5.13 3.64 8.75
C PHE A 239 3.68 3.76 9.21
N VAL A 240 2.78 2.97 8.63
CA VAL A 240 1.40 2.83 9.12
C VAL A 240 1.39 2.33 10.56
N GLU A 241 2.21 1.33 10.87
CA GLU A 241 2.32 0.75 12.21
C GLU A 241 2.87 1.74 13.24
N GLU A 242 3.98 2.43 12.91
CA GLU A 242 4.57 3.47 13.76
C GLU A 242 3.56 4.58 14.07
N ASN A 243 2.85 5.08 13.06
CA ASN A 243 1.96 6.23 13.24
C ASN A 243 0.63 5.88 13.91
N LEU A 244 0.09 4.68 13.70
CA LEU A 244 -1.08 4.21 14.44
C LEU A 244 -0.76 3.84 15.89
N SER A 245 0.47 3.41 16.17
CA SER A 245 0.92 3.08 17.53
C SER A 245 1.26 4.33 18.35
N LYS A 246 1.89 5.36 17.74
CA LYS A 246 2.17 6.65 18.40
C LYS A 246 0.91 7.34 18.94
N LYS A 247 -0.23 7.20 18.25
CA LYS A 247 -1.52 7.76 18.70
C LYS A 247 -2.12 7.07 19.93
N ASN A 248 -1.57 5.95 20.40
CA ASN A 248 -1.97 5.33 21.67
C ASN A 248 -1.14 5.81 22.86
N LEU A 249 0.01 6.43 22.63
CA LEU A 249 0.93 6.88 23.68
C LEU A 249 0.72 8.36 24.06
N ASN A 250 -0.14 9.07 23.31
CA ASN A 250 -0.60 10.43 23.56
C ASN A 250 -2.11 10.41 23.78
#